data_AF-A0A8T6M4I3-F1
#
_entry.id   AF-A0A8T6M4I3-F1
#
_cell.length_a   1.000
_cell.length_b   1.000
_cell.length_c   1.000
_cell.angle_alpha   90.00
_cell.angle_beta   90.00
_cell.angle_gamma   90.00
#
_symmetry.space_group_name_H-M   'P 1'
#
loop_
_entity.id
_entity.type
_entity.pdbx_description
1 polymer ?
#
loop_
_entity_poly.entity_id
_entity_poly.type
_entity_poly.pdbx_seq_one_letter_code
_entity_poly.pdbx_strand_id
1 'polypeptide(L)'
;NQSGFGIKDNKVSFSHKHPSGIKLDFEIPKKFDWLNQKPIKQINIYKKDNDYYVSITYENPSKKYKDNGKYQAFDLGIIKQTAINNQGKFIEFINPRVDKYWDKKEKKIQAKRDTYSKGKKKKSRKWKLHHKVLCRIKRKKSNQIKDYIHKLSN
;
A
#
# COMPACT_ATOMS: atom_id res chain seq x y z
N ASN A 1 1.34 -25.13 14.24
CA ASN A 1 1.34 -23.98 13.30
C ASN A 1 1.24 -24.47 11.88
N GLN A 2 0.01 -24.55 11.36
CA GLN A 2 -0.29 -25.06 10.01
C GLN A 2 0.00 -23.93 9.00
N SER A 3 1.27 -23.63 8.74
CA SER A 3 1.64 -22.64 7.73
C SER A 3 1.31 -23.21 6.34
N GLY A 4 0.38 -22.59 5.62
CA GLY A 4 -0.06 -23.02 4.29
C GLY A 4 0.97 -22.83 3.17
N PHE A 5 2.27 -22.74 3.52
CA PHE A 5 3.38 -22.48 2.62
C PHE A 5 4.68 -23.13 3.13
N GLY A 6 5.60 -23.41 2.21
CA GLY A 6 6.97 -23.84 2.48
C GLY A 6 7.97 -23.03 1.66
N ILE A 7 9.14 -22.78 2.22
CA ILE A 7 10.24 -22.06 1.56
C ILE A 7 11.45 -22.99 1.48
N LYS A 8 11.98 -23.19 0.29
CA LYS A 8 13.21 -23.98 0.08
C LYS A 8 13.90 -23.48 -1.19
N ASP A 9 15.22 -23.32 -1.17
CA ASP A 9 16.03 -22.99 -2.36
C ASP A 9 15.51 -21.78 -3.16
N ASN A 10 15.19 -20.67 -2.48
CA ASN A 10 14.58 -19.46 -3.07
C ASN A 10 13.24 -19.70 -3.78
N LYS A 11 12.54 -20.77 -3.42
CA LYS A 11 11.24 -21.12 -3.95
C LYS A 11 10.20 -21.10 -2.84
N VAL A 12 9.07 -20.47 -3.13
CA VAL A 12 7.88 -20.50 -2.27
C VAL A 12 6.89 -21.48 -2.84
N SER A 13 6.51 -22.45 -2.04
CA SER A 13 5.49 -23.45 -2.34
C SER A 13 4.27 -23.20 -1.45
N PHE A 14 3.07 -23.39 -1.99
CA PHE A 14 1.83 -23.32 -1.22
C PHE A 14 1.22 -24.71 -1.06
N SER A 15 0.67 -24.99 0.13
CA SER A 15 -0.01 -26.26 0.40
C SER A 15 -1.39 -26.36 -0.25
N HIS A 16 -1.90 -25.26 -0.81
CA HIS A 16 -3.19 -25.20 -1.48
C HIS A 16 -3.16 -25.97 -2.79
N LYS A 17 -4.10 -26.90 -2.98
CA LYS A 17 -4.26 -27.64 -4.24
C LYS A 17 -5.02 -26.77 -5.24
N HIS A 18 -4.40 -26.45 -6.37
CA HIS A 18 -5.11 -25.82 -7.48
C HIS A 18 -6.01 -26.87 -8.17
N PRO A 19 -7.24 -26.52 -8.63
CA PRO A 19 -8.14 -27.47 -9.28
C PRO A 19 -7.55 -28.17 -10.51
N SER A 20 -6.58 -27.56 -11.17
CA SER A 20 -5.86 -28.18 -12.30
C SER A 20 -4.72 -29.13 -11.90
N GLY A 21 -4.51 -29.37 -10.61
CA GLY A 21 -3.42 -30.22 -10.09
C GLY A 21 -2.03 -29.59 -10.16
N ILE A 22 -1.90 -28.38 -10.72
CA ILE A 22 -0.62 -27.65 -10.80
C ILE A 22 -0.17 -27.24 -9.39
N LYS A 23 1.10 -27.50 -9.08
CA LYS A 23 1.72 -27.05 -7.83
C LYS A 23 1.91 -25.53 -7.88
N LEU A 24 1.51 -24.86 -6.81
CA LEU A 24 1.67 -23.41 -6.66
C LEU A 24 3.05 -23.12 -6.11
N ASP A 25 3.99 -23.05 -7.04
CA ASP A 25 5.42 -23.06 -6.81
C ASP A 25 6.03 -21.84 -7.53
N PHE A 26 6.63 -20.92 -6.78
CA PHE A 26 7.12 -19.65 -7.31
C PHE A 26 8.60 -19.46 -6.97
N GLU A 27 9.42 -19.30 -8.01
CA GLU A 27 10.81 -18.89 -7.85
C GLU A 27 10.89 -17.42 -7.47
N ILE A 28 11.72 -17.12 -6.48
CA ILE A 28 11.97 -15.78 -6.01
C ILE A 28 13.27 -15.28 -6.64
N PRO A 29 13.26 -14.10 -7.29
CA PRO A 29 14.46 -13.53 -7.87
C PRO A 29 15.61 -13.42 -6.85
N LYS A 30 16.83 -13.77 -7.27
CA LYS A 30 18.04 -13.75 -6.41
C LYS A 30 18.28 -12.41 -5.71
N LYS A 31 17.84 -11.28 -6.28
CA LYS A 31 17.92 -9.97 -5.59
C LYS A 31 17.25 -9.92 -4.20
N PHE A 32 16.48 -10.93 -3.82
CA PHE A 32 15.83 -11.08 -2.51
C PHE A 32 16.50 -12.16 -1.64
N ASP A 33 17.84 -12.16 -1.56
CA ASP A 33 18.63 -13.10 -0.75
C ASP A 33 18.28 -13.11 0.75
N TRP A 34 17.59 -12.07 1.23
CA TRP A 34 17.10 -11.98 2.62
C TRP A 34 16.00 -13.00 2.94
N LEU A 35 15.40 -13.65 1.96
CA LEU A 35 14.27 -14.56 2.16
C LEU A 35 14.60 -15.73 3.12
N ASN A 36 15.79 -16.30 2.99
CA ASN A 36 16.24 -17.40 3.86
C ASN A 36 16.90 -16.89 5.16
N GLN A 37 17.16 -15.59 5.25
CA GLN A 37 17.87 -14.98 6.38
C GLN A 37 16.92 -14.37 7.41
N LYS A 38 15.70 -14.03 7.01
CA LYS A 38 14.73 -13.34 7.86
C LYS A 38 13.61 -14.26 8.32
N PRO A 39 13.11 -14.08 9.56
CA PRO A 39 11.95 -14.82 10.04
C PRO A 39 10.69 -14.41 9.27
N ILE A 40 10.26 -15.27 8.35
CA ILE A 40 9.02 -15.08 7.58
C ILE A 40 7.81 -15.34 8.47
N LYS A 41 6.88 -14.39 8.53
CA LYS A 41 5.64 -14.49 9.32
C LYS A 41 4.47 -15.00 8.50
N GLN A 42 4.35 -14.52 7.26
CA GLN A 42 3.20 -14.82 6.42
C GLN A 42 3.56 -14.74 4.94
N ILE A 43 2.98 -15.65 4.15
CA ILE A 43 2.98 -15.58 2.69
C ILE A 43 1.54 -15.68 2.20
N ASN A 44 1.12 -14.73 1.36
CA ASN A 44 -0.21 -14.70 0.77
C ASN A 44 -0.14 -14.62 -0.76
N ILE A 45 -1.04 -15.32 -1.44
CA ILE A 45 -1.36 -15.06 -2.84
C ILE A 45 -2.64 -14.24 -2.90
N TYR A 46 -2.64 -13.17 -3.67
CA TYR A 46 -3.86 -12.41 -3.94
C TYR A 46 -3.88 -11.92 -5.38
N LYS A 47 -5.09 -11.73 -5.90
CA LYS A 47 -5.30 -11.10 -7.19
C LYS A 47 -5.55 -9.61 -6.99
N LYS A 48 -4.89 -8.78 -7.81
CA LYS A 48 -5.15 -7.34 -7.85
C LYS A 48 -5.19 -6.89 -9.30
N ASP A 49 -6.26 -6.22 -9.67
CA ASP A 49 -6.60 -5.93 -11.07
C ASP A 49 -6.64 -7.25 -11.89
N ASN A 50 -5.71 -7.45 -12.82
CA ASN A 50 -5.62 -8.65 -13.64
C ASN A 50 -4.43 -9.55 -13.29
N ASP A 51 -3.58 -9.13 -12.35
CA ASP A 51 -2.34 -9.83 -12.02
C ASP A 51 -2.45 -10.55 -10.67
N TYR A 52 -1.65 -11.59 -10.51
CA TYR A 52 -1.47 -12.29 -9.25
C TYR A 52 -0.18 -11.84 -8.57
N TYR A 53 -0.24 -11.68 -7.26
CA TYR A 53 0.88 -11.23 -6.44
C TYR A 53 1.09 -12.22 -5.31
N VAL A 54 2.37 -12.54 -5.06
CA VAL A 54 2.82 -13.20 -3.83
C VAL A 54 3.33 -12.09 -2.90
N SER A 55 2.71 -11.95 -1.72
CA SER A 55 3.17 -11.03 -0.67
C SER A 55 3.80 -11.84 0.45
N ILE A 56 5.03 -11.45 0.80
CA ILE A 56 5.83 -12.08 1.84
C ILE A 56 6.05 -11.05 2.93
N THR A 57 5.58 -11.36 4.13
CA THR A 57 5.76 -10.54 5.33
C THR A 57 6.79 -11.21 6.21
N TYR A 58 7.83 -10.47 6.56
CA TYR A 58 8.91 -10.91 7.44
C TYR A 58 9.07 -9.94 8.60
N GLU A 59 9.60 -10.45 9.70
CA GLU A 59 9.98 -9.61 10.84
C GLU A 59 11.39 -9.06 10.63
N ASN A 60 11.51 -7.75 10.80
CA ASN A 60 12.79 -7.06 10.76
C ASN A 60 13.15 -6.67 12.20
N PRO A 61 14.21 -7.24 12.82
CA PRO A 61 14.55 -6.91 14.19
C PRO A 61 14.84 -5.41 14.29
N SER A 62 14.12 -4.71 15.16
CA SER A 62 14.37 -3.31 15.45
C SER A 62 15.69 -3.16 16.20
N LYS A 63 16.47 -2.13 15.90
CA LYS A 63 17.60 -1.75 16.74
C LYS A 63 17.09 -1.47 18.16
N LYS A 64 17.84 -1.92 19.18
CA LYS A 64 17.51 -1.57 20.56
C LYS A 64 17.55 -0.05 20.71
N TYR A 65 16.51 0.51 21.31
CA TYR A 65 16.47 1.93 21.63
C TYR A 65 17.60 2.28 22.60
N LYS A 66 18.28 3.39 22.34
CA LYS A 66 19.26 4.00 23.25
C LYS A 66 19.00 5.50 23.25
N ASP A 67 18.68 6.05 24.41
CA ASP A 67 18.54 7.50 24.55
C ASP A 67 19.90 8.16 24.29
N ASN A 68 19.88 9.21 23.46
CA ASN A 68 21.04 10.00 23.10
C ASN A 68 20.90 11.49 23.52
N GLY A 69 19.84 11.82 24.28
CA GLY A 69 19.53 13.17 24.74
C GLY A 69 19.13 14.13 23.62
N LYS A 70 18.86 13.65 22.41
CA LYS A 70 18.43 14.47 21.26
C LYS A 70 16.94 14.23 21.02
N TYR A 71 16.15 15.25 21.33
CA TYR A 71 14.70 15.20 21.16
C TYR A 71 14.26 16.04 19.97
N GLN A 72 13.28 15.55 19.23
CA GLN A 72 12.64 16.27 18.14
C GLN A 72 11.12 16.09 18.26
N ALA A 73 10.41 17.21 18.34
CA ALA A 73 8.95 17.23 18.29
C ALA A 73 8.51 17.48 16.85
N PHE A 74 7.42 16.84 16.44
CA PHE A 74 6.78 17.02 15.13
C PHE A 74 5.34 17.52 15.33
N ASP A 75 5.01 18.63 14.70
CA ASP A 75 3.63 19.07 14.46
C ASP A 75 3.22 18.68 13.04
N LEU A 76 2.19 17.84 12.92
CA LEU A 76 1.69 17.30 11.64
C LEU A 76 0.48 18.11 11.14
N GLY A 77 0.63 19.43 11.06
CA GLY A 77 -0.41 20.34 10.62
C GLY A 77 -0.92 20.05 9.20
N ILE A 78 -2.12 20.53 8.86
CA ILE A 78 -2.76 20.26 7.56
C ILE A 78 -1.99 20.93 6.40
N ILE A 79 -1.53 22.16 6.60
CA ILE A 79 -0.86 22.96 5.57
C ILE A 79 0.64 22.66 5.52
N LYS A 80 1.27 22.51 6.68
CA LYS A 80 2.69 22.24 6.83
C LYS A 80 2.93 21.32 8.01
N GLN A 81 4.02 20.57 7.94
CA GLN A 81 4.57 19.82 9.05
C GLN A 81 5.80 20.56 9.56
N THR A 82 5.91 20.75 10.87
CA THR A 82 7.02 21.47 11.49
C THR A 82 7.70 20.56 12.48
N ALA A 83 9.03 20.52 12.45
CA ALA A 83 9.84 19.79 13.40
C ALA A 83 10.75 20.76 14.17
N ILE A 84 10.79 20.65 15.49
CA ILE A 84 11.68 21.44 16.36
C ILE A 84 12.52 20.48 17.21
N ASN A 85 13.83 20.72 17.29
CA ASN A 85 14.70 19.96 18.19
C ASN A 85 14.90 20.68 19.53
N ASN A 86 15.46 19.96 20.52
CA ASN A 86 15.80 20.52 21.83
C ASN A 86 16.89 21.62 21.82
N GLN A 87 17.44 21.97 20.66
CA GLN A 87 18.38 23.09 20.45
C GLN A 87 17.69 24.30 19.80
N GLY A 88 16.37 24.25 19.58
CA GLY A 88 15.60 25.33 18.94
C GLY A 88 15.74 25.39 17.41
N LYS A 89 16.30 24.36 16.76
CA LYS A 89 16.37 24.29 15.29
C LYS A 89 15.04 23.81 14.72
N PHE A 90 14.51 24.56 13.75
CA PHE A 90 13.25 24.25 13.06
C PHE A 90 13.49 23.70 11.66
N ILE A 91 12.62 22.80 11.22
CA ILE A 91 12.51 22.34 9.84
C ILE A 91 11.02 22.33 9.49
N GLU A 92 10.66 22.84 8.30
CA GLU A 92 9.28 22.88 7.83
C GLU A 92 9.12 22.18 6.49
N PHE A 93 8.00 21.47 6.34
CA PHE A 93 7.63 20.76 5.12
C PHE A 93 6.22 21.14 4.71
N ILE A 94 6.05 21.67 3.50
CA ILE A 94 4.74 22.06 2.99
C ILE A 94 3.99 20.81 2.49
N ASN A 95 2.81 20.55 3.05
CA ASN A 95 2.00 19.41 2.65
C ASN A 95 1.37 19.63 1.27
N PRO A 96 1.44 18.64 0.37
CA PRO A 96 0.84 18.75 -0.94
C PRO A 96 -0.68 18.69 -0.80
N ARG A 97 -1.36 19.71 -1.33
CA ARG A 97 -2.82 19.81 -1.37
C ARG A 97 -3.41 19.04 -2.55
N VAL A 98 -3.10 17.74 -2.58
CA VAL A 98 -3.56 16.78 -3.60
C VAL A 98 -5.10 16.73 -3.64
N ASP A 99 -5.74 16.91 -2.49
CA ASP A 99 -7.19 17.05 -2.32
C ASP A 99 -7.78 18.15 -3.21
N LYS A 100 -7.16 19.35 -3.26
CA LYS A 100 -7.68 20.48 -4.05
C LYS A 100 -7.85 20.14 -5.53
N TYR A 101 -6.97 19.31 -6.09
CA TYR A 101 -7.04 18.89 -7.49
C TYR A 101 -8.03 17.74 -7.71
N TRP A 102 -7.97 16.70 -6.88
CA TRP A 102 -8.73 15.47 -7.11
C TRP A 102 -10.17 15.52 -6.60
N ASP A 103 -10.46 16.22 -5.52
CA ASP A 103 -11.77 16.16 -4.86
C ASP A 103 -12.89 16.67 -5.75
N LYS A 104 -12.65 17.74 -6.51
CA LYS A 104 -13.61 18.26 -7.49
C LYS A 104 -13.92 17.22 -8.58
N LYS A 105 -12.89 16.52 -9.07
CA LYS A 105 -13.04 15.47 -10.09
C LYS A 105 -13.72 14.23 -9.53
N GLU A 106 -13.35 13.83 -8.32
CA GLU A 106 -13.93 12.72 -7.59
C GLU A 106 -15.43 12.95 -7.36
N LYS A 107 -15.81 14.09 -6.76
CA LYS A 107 -17.22 14.46 -6.51
C LYS A 107 -18.04 14.47 -7.79
N LYS A 108 -17.50 15.00 -8.89
CA LYS A 108 -18.18 15.02 -10.21
C LYS A 108 -18.46 13.61 -10.74
N ILE A 109 -17.48 12.71 -10.68
CA ILE A 109 -17.65 11.32 -11.17
C ILE A 109 -18.53 10.51 -10.22
N GLN A 110 -18.40 10.74 -8.91
CA GLN A 110 -19.23 10.17 -7.87
C GLN A 110 -20.71 10.50 -8.10
N ALA A 111 -21.05 11.78 -8.30
CA ALA A 111 -22.40 12.23 -8.61
C ALA A 111 -22.96 11.53 -9.87
N LYS A 112 -22.17 11.50 -10.96
CA LYS A 112 -22.55 10.78 -12.20
C LYS A 112 -22.82 9.30 -11.94
N ARG A 113 -21.95 8.62 -11.20
CA ARG A 113 -22.14 7.20 -10.84
C ARG A 113 -23.43 6.99 -10.06
N ASP A 114 -23.71 7.87 -9.11
CA ASP A 114 -24.85 7.76 -8.20
C ASP A 114 -26.20 7.92 -8.91
N THR A 115 -26.27 8.68 -10.00
CA THR A 115 -27.46 8.71 -10.88
C THR A 115 -27.84 7.33 -11.44
N TYR A 116 -26.88 6.41 -11.54
CA TYR A 116 -27.08 5.03 -11.99
C TYR A 116 -27.06 4.01 -10.85
N SER A 117 -26.99 4.43 -9.58
CA SER A 117 -26.82 3.52 -8.45
C SER A 117 -28.12 2.89 -7.94
N LYS A 118 -29.29 3.33 -8.42
CA LYS A 118 -30.62 2.85 -7.99
C LYS A 118 -31.25 1.87 -8.99
N GLY A 119 -31.97 0.88 -8.45
CA GLY A 119 -32.77 -0.09 -9.22
C GLY A 119 -31.99 -0.83 -10.30
N LYS A 120 -32.64 -1.11 -11.44
CA LYS A 120 -32.06 -1.80 -12.61
C LYS A 120 -30.86 -1.09 -13.25
N LYS A 121 -30.59 0.18 -12.89
CA LYS A 121 -29.42 0.94 -13.39
C LYS A 121 -28.12 0.56 -12.67
N LYS A 122 -28.22 -0.03 -11.47
CA LYS A 122 -27.07 -0.54 -10.70
C LYS A 122 -26.39 -1.64 -11.52
N LYS A 123 -25.07 -1.58 -11.65
CA LYS A 123 -24.26 -2.47 -12.52
C LYS A 123 -24.51 -2.33 -14.05
N SER A 124 -25.25 -1.32 -14.50
CA SER A 124 -25.32 -0.98 -15.94
C SER A 124 -23.92 -0.67 -16.52
N ARG A 125 -23.77 -0.72 -17.85
CA ARG A 125 -22.51 -0.38 -18.53
C ARG A 125 -22.01 1.02 -18.14
N LYS A 126 -22.92 2.00 -18.04
CA LYS A 126 -22.62 3.37 -17.60
C LYS A 126 -22.17 3.42 -16.14
N TRP A 127 -22.87 2.72 -15.25
CA TRP A 127 -22.45 2.62 -13.84
C TRP A 127 -21.04 2.02 -13.71
N LYS A 128 -20.78 0.90 -14.39
CA LYS A 128 -19.46 0.22 -14.39
C LYS A 128 -18.36 1.14 -14.90
N LEU A 129 -18.62 1.90 -15.97
CA LEU A 129 -17.67 2.90 -16.49
C LEU A 129 -17.33 3.96 -15.44
N HIS A 130 -18.34 4.62 -14.86
CA HIS A 130 -18.11 5.65 -13.85
C HIS A 130 -17.44 5.10 -12.59
N HIS A 131 -17.81 3.90 -12.15
CA HIS A 131 -17.17 3.21 -11.04
C HIS A 131 -15.68 2.94 -11.30
N LYS A 132 -15.32 2.43 -12.50
CA LYS A 132 -13.91 2.24 -12.89
C LYS A 132 -13.12 3.55 -12.88
N VAL A 133 -13.70 4.63 -13.44
CA VAL A 133 -13.06 5.96 -13.44
C VAL A 133 -12.87 6.48 -12.02
N LEU A 134 -13.88 6.34 -11.16
CA LEU A 134 -13.80 6.74 -9.75
C LEU A 134 -12.68 5.99 -9.01
N CYS A 135 -12.60 4.67 -9.17
CA CYS A 135 -11.53 3.86 -8.57
C CYS A 135 -10.15 4.32 -9.05
N ARG A 136 -10.01 4.65 -10.34
CA ARG A 136 -8.76 5.19 -10.90
C ARG A 136 -8.37 6.53 -10.29
N ILE A 137 -9.33 7.45 -10.11
CA ILE A 137 -9.09 8.74 -9.46
C ILE A 137 -8.62 8.55 -8.01
N LYS A 138 -9.36 7.75 -7.22
CA LYS A 138 -8.98 7.44 -5.83
C LYS A 138 -7.59 6.83 -5.73
N ARG A 139 -7.25 5.90 -6.64
CA ARG A 139 -5.92 5.29 -6.71
C ARG A 139 -4.83 6.32 -7.01
N LYS A 140 -5.03 7.21 -7.98
CA LYS A 140 -4.06 8.27 -8.30
C LYS A 140 -3.86 9.23 -7.12
N LYS A 141 -4.95 9.67 -6.49
CA LYS A 141 -4.90 10.50 -5.27
C LYS A 141 -4.10 9.82 -4.16
N SER A 142 -4.41 8.56 -3.84
CA SER A 142 -3.72 7.81 -2.80
C SER A 142 -2.23 7.59 -3.11
N ASN A 143 -1.90 7.28 -4.37
CA ASN A 143 -0.51 7.08 -4.78
C ASN A 143 0.33 8.35 -4.64
N GLN A 144 -0.22 9.53 -4.98
CA GLN A 144 0.50 10.80 -4.79
C GLN A 144 0.76 11.12 -3.32
N ILE A 145 -0.22 10.86 -2.44
CA ILE A 145 -0.06 11.05 -0.99
C ILE A 145 1.01 10.10 -0.46
N LYS A 146 0.97 8.81 -0.84
CA LYS A 146 1.97 7.82 -0.41
C LYS A 146 3.36 8.18 -0.91
N ASP A 147 3.49 8.57 -2.17
CA ASP A 147 4.77 8.98 -2.76
C ASP A 147 5.37 10.18 -2.01
N TYR A 148 4.56 11.19 -1.68
CA TYR A 148 5.01 12.31 -0.85
C TYR A 148 5.48 11.86 0.53
N ILE A 149 4.70 11.04 1.23
CA ILE A 149 5.08 10.54 2.57
C ILE A 149 6.37 9.72 2.51
N HIS A 150 6.53 8.86 1.49
CA HIS A 150 7.76 8.09 1.30
C HIS A 150 8.98 8.97 1.04
N LYS A 151 8.83 10.05 0.26
CA LYS A 151 9.90 11.02 0.03
C LYS A 151 10.24 11.84 1.26
N LEU A 152 9.26 12.08 2.12
CA LEU A 152 9.45 12.81 3.37
C LEU A 152 10.13 11.96 4.44
N SER A 153 9.89 10.65 4.45
CA SER A 153 10.47 9.72 5.41
C SER A 153 11.88 9.22 5.07
N ASN A 154 12.33 9.43 3.82
CA ASN A 154 13.63 9.00 3.30
C ASN A 154 14.63 10.15 3.30
#